data_AF-A0A0S8AJL9-F1
#
_entry.id   AF-A0A0S8AJL9-F1
#
_cell.length_a   1.000
_cell.length_b   1.000
_cell.length_c   1.000
_cell.angle_alpha   90.00
_cell.angle_beta   90.00
_cell.angle_gamma   90.00
#
_symmetry.space_group_name_H-M   'P 1'
#
loop_
_entity.id
_entity.type
_entity.pdbx_description
1 polymer ?
#
loop_
_entity_poly.entity_id
_entity_poly.type
_entity_poly.pdbx_seq_one_letter_code
_entity_poly.pdbx_strand_id
1 'polypeptide(L)'
;MKKSAMYKSMIAVIISLVFVAQSAFAYVPVRISIKWIVNASGDRSTTGNLNTDDEINTEVDEGNSILASNFSEFRLDLLELYDLAGVSQYYSTNATTSNCVNLGNLRSDAIANPATYGWRNDAINIYINAGPSSACSNFPPNNDIIFMNQW
;
A
#
# COMPACT_ATOMS: atom_id res chain seq x y z
N MET A 1 43.95 -35.73 29.31
CA MET A 1 42.77 -36.15 28.50
C MET A 1 41.48 -35.33 28.76
N LYS A 2 41.24 -34.74 29.95
CA LYS A 2 39.99 -33.99 30.23
C LYS A 2 39.77 -32.67 29.44
N LYS A 3 40.84 -31.94 29.08
CA LYS A 3 40.72 -30.66 28.35
C LYS A 3 40.18 -30.81 26.92
N SER A 4 40.51 -31.90 26.21
CA SER A 4 40.08 -32.14 24.82
C SER A 4 38.57 -32.36 24.69
N ALA A 5 37.94 -33.02 25.67
CA ALA A 5 36.49 -33.22 25.67
C ALA A 5 35.73 -31.89 25.90
N MET A 6 36.28 -31.02 26.75
CA MET A 6 35.66 -29.73 27.07
C MET A 6 35.64 -28.76 25.87
N TYR A 7 36.73 -28.69 25.08
CA TYR A 7 36.75 -27.89 23.85
C TYR A 7 35.76 -28.40 22.78
N LYS A 8 35.61 -29.72 22.65
CA LYS A 8 34.65 -30.32 21.71
C LYS A 8 33.19 -30.02 22.09
N SER A 9 32.85 -30.09 23.38
CA SER A 9 31.53 -29.71 23.88
C SER A 9 31.25 -28.21 23.70
N MET A 10 32.25 -27.35 23.90
CA MET A 10 32.08 -25.90 23.74
C MET A 10 31.85 -25.50 22.27
N ILE A 11 32.56 -26.13 21.32
CA ILE A 11 32.36 -25.93 19.88
C ILE A 11 30.96 -26.40 19.46
N ALA A 12 30.50 -27.55 19.96
CA ALA A 12 29.15 -28.05 19.68
C ALA A 12 28.05 -27.10 20.18
N VAL A 13 28.23 -26.48 21.36
CA VAL A 13 27.27 -25.49 21.89
C VAL A 13 27.25 -24.20 21.05
N ILE A 14 28.41 -23.70 20.62
CA ILE A 14 28.50 -22.50 19.77
C ILE A 14 27.84 -22.74 18.42
N ILE A 15 28.06 -23.89 17.78
CA ILE A 15 27.42 -24.24 16.51
C ILE A 15 25.90 -24.32 16.67
N SER A 16 25.39 -24.98 17.73
CA SER A 16 23.96 -25.07 18.00
C SER A 16 23.31 -23.71 18.25
N LEU A 17 23.99 -22.77 18.91
CA LEU A 17 23.48 -21.40 19.13
C LEU A 17 23.39 -20.58 17.84
N VAL A 18 24.26 -20.83 16.86
CA VAL A 18 24.21 -20.18 15.53
C VAL A 18 23.02 -20.68 14.70
N PHE A 19 22.58 -21.93 14.89
CA PHE A 19 21.42 -22.50 14.15
C PHE A 19 20.05 -22.10 14.72
N VAL A 20 19.95 -21.67 15.99
CA VAL A 20 18.68 -21.26 16.61
C VAL A 20 18.34 -19.79 16.33
N ALA A 21 19.30 -19.00 15.83
CA ALA A 21 19.07 -17.61 15.42
C ALA A 21 18.50 -17.50 13.99
N GLN A 22 17.58 -18.39 13.60
CA GLN A 22 16.73 -18.09 12.46
C GLN A 22 15.79 -16.95 12.89
N SER A 23 16.12 -15.73 12.46
CA SER A 23 15.21 -14.59 12.53
C SER A 23 13.93 -14.96 11.79
N ALA A 24 12.88 -15.24 12.55
CA ALA A 24 11.54 -15.31 11.98
C ALA A 24 11.19 -13.91 11.50
N PHE A 25 11.31 -13.67 10.18
CA PHE A 25 10.79 -12.45 9.58
C PHE A 25 9.29 -12.40 9.87
N ALA A 26 8.85 -11.43 10.67
CA ALA A 26 7.44 -11.23 10.88
C ALA A 26 6.82 -10.75 9.56
N TYR A 27 5.72 -11.35 9.13
CA TYR A 27 4.90 -10.79 8.05
C TYR A 27 4.03 -9.70 8.66
N VAL A 28 4.40 -8.43 8.45
CA VAL A 28 3.62 -7.28 8.95
C VAL A 28 2.80 -6.71 7.79
N PRO A 29 1.47 -6.98 7.74
CA PRO A 29 0.64 -6.51 6.63
C PRO A 29 0.45 -4.99 6.68
N VAL A 30 0.76 -4.35 5.56
CA VAL A 30 0.36 -2.98 5.23
C VAL A 30 -0.89 -3.10 4.37
N ARG A 31 -2.04 -2.98 5.02
CA ARG A 31 -3.35 -3.11 4.37
C ARG A 31 -3.62 -1.92 3.47
N ILE A 32 -3.95 -2.19 2.21
CA ILE A 32 -4.30 -1.18 1.22
C ILE A 32 -5.67 -1.50 0.61
N SER A 33 -6.44 -0.46 0.30
CA SER A 33 -7.72 -0.56 -0.40
C SER A 33 -7.73 0.44 -1.55
N ILE A 34 -7.84 -0.06 -2.77
CA ILE A 34 -7.65 0.71 -4.00
C ILE A 34 -9.00 0.88 -4.72
N LYS A 35 -9.26 2.11 -5.16
CA LYS A 35 -10.56 2.53 -5.67
C LYS A 35 -10.35 3.39 -6.90
N TRP A 36 -10.97 3.02 -8.02
CA TRP A 36 -10.98 3.88 -9.21
C TRP A 36 -12.16 4.81 -9.15
N ILE A 37 -11.91 6.10 -9.07
CA ILE A 37 -12.95 7.08 -9.33
C ILE A 37 -13.26 6.98 -10.83
N VAL A 38 -14.49 6.58 -11.15
CA VAL A 38 -14.96 6.46 -12.54
C VAL A 38 -15.64 7.75 -13.00
N ASN A 39 -15.74 7.92 -14.32
CA ASN A 39 -16.43 9.04 -14.92
C ASN A 39 -17.96 8.95 -14.67
N ALA A 40 -18.72 9.95 -15.14
CA ALA A 40 -20.17 9.97 -14.97
C ALA A 40 -20.91 8.82 -15.69
N SER A 41 -20.28 8.19 -16.68
CA SER A 41 -20.78 7.02 -17.41
C SER A 41 -20.44 5.70 -16.72
N GLY A 42 -19.59 5.72 -15.69
CA GLY A 42 -19.13 4.52 -14.98
C GLY A 42 -17.83 3.93 -15.52
N ASP A 43 -17.13 4.61 -16.42
CA ASP A 43 -15.88 4.09 -16.99
C ASP A 43 -14.64 4.60 -16.25
N ARG A 44 -13.63 3.74 -16.11
CA ARG A 44 -12.27 4.11 -15.68
C ARG A 44 -11.60 5.01 -16.72
N SER A 45 -10.45 5.58 -16.35
CA SER A 45 -9.57 6.22 -17.33
C SER A 45 -9.20 5.23 -18.44
N THR A 46 -9.12 5.69 -19.68
CA THR A 46 -8.55 4.93 -20.79
C THR A 46 -7.07 5.23 -21.00
N THR A 47 -6.50 6.09 -20.16
CA THR A 47 -5.10 6.51 -20.21
C THR A 47 -4.42 6.24 -18.86
N GLY A 48 -3.10 6.10 -18.86
CA GLY A 48 -2.31 5.65 -17.72
C GLY A 48 -2.08 4.12 -17.66
N ASN A 49 -1.33 3.69 -16.64
CA ASN A 49 -0.89 2.30 -16.47
C ASN A 49 -1.57 1.59 -15.28
N LEU A 50 -2.57 2.21 -14.65
CA LEU A 50 -3.28 1.67 -13.49
C LEU A 50 -4.77 1.56 -13.82
N ASN A 51 -5.13 1.02 -14.98
CA ASN A 51 -6.51 1.00 -15.48
C ASN A 51 -7.22 -0.33 -15.21
N THR A 52 -6.47 -1.38 -14.93
CA THR A 52 -6.97 -2.74 -14.73
C THR A 52 -6.56 -3.29 -13.38
N ASP A 53 -7.31 -4.28 -12.92
CA ASP A 53 -7.01 -4.98 -11.67
C ASP A 53 -5.68 -5.75 -11.78
N ASP A 54 -5.37 -6.31 -12.96
CA ASP A 54 -4.11 -7.02 -13.23
C ASP A 54 -2.88 -6.10 -13.14
N GLU A 55 -2.98 -4.87 -13.65
CA GLU A 55 -1.93 -3.86 -13.50
C GLU A 55 -1.68 -3.53 -12.03
N ILE A 56 -2.74 -3.35 -11.24
CA ILE A 56 -2.59 -3.10 -9.79
C ILE A 56 -1.98 -4.29 -9.07
N ASN A 57 -2.41 -5.51 -9.38
CA ASN A 57 -1.82 -6.71 -8.80
C ASN A 57 -0.31 -6.81 -9.13
N THR A 58 0.06 -6.47 -10.37
CA THR A 58 1.47 -6.43 -10.79
C THR A 58 2.29 -5.43 -9.97
N GLU A 59 1.77 -4.22 -9.77
CA GLU A 59 2.44 -3.18 -8.96
C GLU A 59 2.53 -3.58 -7.47
N VAL A 60 1.52 -4.26 -6.93
CA VAL A 60 1.53 -4.78 -5.55
C VAL A 60 2.58 -5.89 -5.40
N ASP A 61 2.67 -6.80 -6.37
CA ASP A 61 3.67 -7.87 -6.38
C ASP A 61 5.09 -7.30 -6.51
N GLU A 62 5.29 -6.31 -7.39
CA GLU A 62 6.56 -5.60 -7.52
C GLU A 62 6.93 -4.87 -6.21
N GLY A 63 5.99 -4.15 -5.61
CA GLY A 63 6.19 -3.50 -4.32
C GLY A 63 6.58 -4.48 -3.21
N ASN A 64 5.93 -5.65 -3.16
CA ASN A 64 6.27 -6.72 -2.23
C ASN A 64 7.65 -7.33 -2.50
N SER A 65 8.04 -7.48 -3.77
CA SER A 65 9.38 -7.91 -4.17
C SER A 65 10.46 -6.93 -3.73
N ILE A 66 10.22 -5.62 -3.90
CA ILE A 66 11.12 -4.55 -3.43
C ILE A 66 11.25 -4.60 -1.91
N LEU A 67 10.14 -4.71 -1.16
CA LEU A 67 10.17 -4.81 0.30
C LEU A 67 10.94 -6.06 0.76
N ALA A 68 10.71 -7.20 0.12
CA ALA A 68 11.41 -8.44 0.43
C ALA A 68 12.93 -8.34 0.16
N SER A 69 13.34 -7.78 -0.98
CA SER A 69 14.75 -7.61 -1.34
C SER A 69 15.51 -6.65 -0.42
N ASN A 70 14.80 -5.73 0.25
CA ASN A 70 15.35 -4.82 1.25
C ASN A 70 15.26 -5.35 2.69
N PHE A 71 15.02 -6.66 2.87
CA PHE A 71 14.87 -7.32 4.17
C PHE A 71 13.79 -6.69 5.07
N SER A 72 12.78 -6.04 4.46
CA SER A 72 11.65 -5.49 5.19
C SER A 72 10.72 -6.61 5.65
N GLU A 73 10.11 -6.44 6.81
CA GLU A 73 9.04 -7.29 7.33
C GLU A 73 7.66 -6.88 6.80
N PHE A 74 7.55 -5.67 6.23
CA PHE A 74 6.30 -5.16 5.69
C PHE A 74 5.92 -5.83 4.37
N ARG A 75 4.64 -6.15 4.21
CA ARG A 75 4.08 -6.62 2.95
C ARG A 75 2.77 -5.90 2.64
N LEU A 76 2.63 -5.42 1.43
CA LEU A 76 1.39 -4.85 0.92
C LEU A 76 0.33 -5.97 0.87
N ASP A 77 -0.80 -5.71 1.53
CA ASP A 77 -1.93 -6.63 1.64
C ASP A 77 -3.15 -5.95 1.00
N LEU A 78 -3.46 -6.33 -0.24
CA LEU A 78 -4.52 -5.73 -1.03
C LEU A 78 -5.88 -6.29 -0.59
N LEU A 79 -6.69 -5.45 0.04
CA LEU A 79 -7.98 -5.87 0.59
C LEU A 79 -9.11 -5.84 -0.43
N GLU A 80 -9.11 -4.85 -1.31
CA GLU A 80 -10.17 -4.66 -2.30
C GLU A 80 -9.70 -3.80 -3.48
N LEU A 81 -10.34 -4.07 -4.62
CA LEU A 81 -10.28 -3.36 -5.88
C LEU A 81 -11.73 -3.11 -6.31
N TYR A 82 -12.16 -1.85 -6.43
CA TYR A 82 -13.51 -1.59 -6.94
C TYR A 82 -13.66 -0.22 -7.62
N ASP A 83 -14.66 -0.15 -8.50
CA ASP A 83 -15.03 1.04 -9.25
C ASP A 83 -15.98 1.92 -8.43
N LEU A 84 -15.50 3.13 -8.15
CA LEU A 84 -16.16 4.07 -7.27
C LEU A 84 -17.02 5.05 -8.10
N ALA A 85 -18.27 4.66 -8.31
CA ALA A 85 -19.28 5.48 -8.97
C ALA A 85 -19.89 6.54 -8.03
N GLY A 86 -20.51 7.56 -8.60
CA GLY A 86 -21.23 8.61 -7.85
C GLY A 86 -20.35 9.69 -7.22
N VAL A 87 -19.04 9.65 -7.45
CA VAL A 87 -18.07 10.67 -6.97
C VAL A 87 -17.25 11.29 -8.11
N SER A 88 -17.81 11.33 -9.31
CA SER A 88 -17.14 11.77 -10.53
C SER A 88 -16.64 13.21 -10.50
N GLN A 89 -17.05 14.04 -9.52
CA GLN A 89 -16.44 15.34 -9.26
C GLN A 89 -14.93 15.27 -8.96
N TYR A 90 -14.43 14.11 -8.54
CA TYR A 90 -13.01 13.86 -8.33
C TYR A 90 -12.32 13.23 -9.55
N TYR A 91 -13.04 12.88 -10.63
CA TYR A 91 -12.52 12.06 -11.74
C TYR A 91 -11.33 12.69 -12.49
N SER A 92 -11.38 13.98 -12.82
CA SER A 92 -10.29 14.67 -13.56
C SER A 92 -9.55 15.69 -12.69
N THR A 93 -9.72 15.57 -11.36
CA THR A 93 -9.19 16.53 -10.40
C THR A 93 -7.70 16.31 -10.17
N ASN A 94 -6.91 17.37 -10.22
CA ASN A 94 -5.46 17.31 -9.96
C ASN A 94 -5.21 16.99 -8.47
N ALA A 95 -4.53 15.87 -8.17
CA ALA A 95 -4.21 15.47 -6.80
C ALA A 95 -3.10 16.34 -6.18
N THR A 96 -2.18 16.84 -7.01
CA THR A 96 -0.98 17.60 -6.59
C THR A 96 -1.18 19.11 -6.66
N THR A 97 -2.40 19.62 -6.47
CA THR A 97 -2.63 21.06 -6.24
C THR A 97 -1.77 21.58 -5.08
N SER A 98 -1.53 22.90 -4.99
CA SER A 98 -0.79 23.49 -3.87
C SER A 98 -1.34 22.98 -2.53
N ASN A 99 -0.50 22.32 -1.73
CA ASN A 99 -0.83 21.68 -0.45
C ASN A 99 -1.85 20.54 -0.50
N CYS A 100 -2.06 19.91 -1.67
CA CYS A 100 -2.94 18.77 -1.85
C CYS A 100 -4.37 19.00 -1.34
N VAL A 101 -4.91 20.19 -1.62
CA VAL A 101 -6.26 20.57 -1.19
C VAL A 101 -7.31 19.56 -1.63
N ASN A 102 -7.20 19.02 -2.84
CA ASN A 102 -8.15 18.03 -3.34
C ASN A 102 -8.06 16.67 -2.62
N LEU A 103 -6.87 16.26 -2.17
CA LEU A 103 -6.71 15.11 -1.27
C LEU A 103 -7.44 15.37 0.06
N GLY A 104 -7.30 16.57 0.61
CA GLY A 104 -7.97 16.97 1.85
C GLY A 104 -9.50 16.96 1.73
N ASN A 105 -10.03 17.49 0.63
CA ASN A 105 -11.48 17.47 0.34
C ASN A 105 -11.98 16.04 0.17
N LEU A 106 -11.31 15.23 -0.65
CA LEU A 106 -11.65 13.82 -0.87
C LEU A 106 -11.65 13.04 0.45
N ARG A 107 -10.62 13.24 1.28
CA ARG A 107 -10.52 12.61 2.61
C ARG A 107 -11.68 13.01 3.51
N SER A 108 -12.00 14.30 3.58
CA SER A 108 -13.09 14.81 4.39
C SER A 108 -14.43 14.20 3.97
N ASP A 109 -14.71 14.16 2.67
CA ASP A 109 -15.94 13.60 2.12
C ASP A 109 -16.05 12.10 2.35
N ALA A 110 -14.93 11.37 2.21
CA ALA A 110 -14.86 9.94 2.41
C ALA A 110 -15.07 9.53 3.87
N ILE A 111 -14.48 10.27 4.82
CA ILE A 111 -14.71 10.07 6.26
C ILE A 111 -16.16 10.39 6.63
N ALA A 112 -16.74 11.46 6.05
CA ALA A 112 -18.12 11.83 6.30
C ALA A 112 -19.13 10.83 5.71
N ASN A 113 -18.79 10.18 4.59
CA ASN A 113 -19.66 9.23 3.89
C ASN A 113 -18.95 7.91 3.56
N PRO A 114 -18.58 7.09 4.56
CA PRO A 114 -17.70 5.94 4.34
C PRO A 114 -18.23 4.92 3.34
N ALA A 115 -19.54 4.65 3.37
CA ALA A 115 -20.17 3.71 2.45
C ALA A 115 -20.08 4.20 0.99
N THR A 116 -20.28 5.50 0.75
CA THR A 116 -20.23 6.09 -0.58
C THR A 116 -18.83 6.00 -1.17
N TYR A 117 -17.79 6.25 -0.37
CA TYR A 117 -16.40 6.28 -0.82
C TYR A 117 -15.64 4.96 -0.56
N GLY A 118 -16.35 3.91 -0.11
CA GLY A 118 -15.79 2.65 0.40
C GLY A 118 -14.61 2.85 1.36
N TRP A 119 -14.71 3.89 2.21
CA TRP A 119 -13.65 4.27 3.12
C TRP A 119 -13.43 3.18 4.17
N ARG A 120 -12.18 2.78 4.35
CA ARG A 120 -11.76 1.81 5.37
C ARG A 120 -10.99 2.51 6.49
N ASN A 121 -11.33 2.20 7.73
CA ASN A 121 -10.61 2.69 8.91
C ASN A 121 -9.42 1.79 9.32
N ASP A 122 -9.26 0.65 8.65
CA ASP A 122 -8.25 -0.38 8.94
C ASP A 122 -7.24 -0.59 7.79
N ALA A 123 -7.19 0.33 6.82
CA ALA A 123 -6.33 0.27 5.65
C ALA A 123 -5.97 1.68 5.15
N ILE A 124 -4.91 1.77 4.34
CA ILE A 124 -4.62 2.96 3.55
C ILE A 124 -5.59 2.99 2.37
N ASN A 125 -6.34 4.09 2.23
CA ASN A 125 -7.30 4.27 1.16
C ASN A 125 -6.62 4.96 -0.03
N ILE A 126 -6.50 4.25 -1.15
CA ILE A 126 -5.88 4.78 -2.37
C ILE A 126 -6.98 5.05 -3.39
N TYR A 127 -7.14 6.30 -3.79
CA TYR A 127 -8.07 6.71 -4.82
C TYR A 127 -7.31 7.03 -6.09
N ILE A 128 -7.66 6.38 -7.19
CA ILE A 128 -7.06 6.58 -8.51
C ILE A 128 -8.05 7.34 -9.39
N ASN A 129 -7.62 8.36 -10.12
CA ASN A 129 -8.44 9.11 -11.04
C ASN A 129 -7.70 9.48 -12.35
N ALA A 130 -8.39 10.11 -13.30
CA ALA A 130 -7.87 10.46 -14.63
C ALA A 130 -7.33 11.90 -14.72
N GLY A 131 -6.91 12.50 -13.61
CA GLY A 131 -6.33 13.86 -13.64
C GLY A 131 -4.91 13.89 -14.21
N PRO A 132 -4.38 15.07 -14.57
CA PRO A 132 -3.12 15.17 -15.34
C PRO A 132 -1.85 15.32 -14.46
N SER A 133 -1.84 14.79 -13.25
CA SER A 133 -0.74 15.00 -12.28
C SER A 133 -0.17 13.67 -11.77
N SER A 134 0.66 13.72 -10.72
CA SER A 134 1.18 12.51 -10.05
C SER A 134 0.26 12.14 -8.86
N ALA A 135 0.82 11.61 -7.78
CA ALA A 135 0.11 11.30 -6.57
C ALA A 135 0.33 12.37 -5.48
N CYS A 136 -0.61 12.47 -4.54
CA CYS A 136 -0.37 13.12 -3.27
C CYS A 136 -0.78 12.25 -2.09
N SER A 137 0.03 12.32 -1.03
CA SER A 137 -0.21 11.77 0.31
C SER A 137 0.26 12.77 1.36
N ASN A 138 -0.24 12.64 2.60
CA ASN A 138 0.22 13.45 3.73
C ASN A 138 0.99 12.59 4.74
N PHE A 139 1.91 13.22 5.47
CA PHE A 139 2.50 12.64 6.68
C PHE A 139 1.46 12.62 7.82
N PRO A 140 1.69 11.82 8.89
CA PRO A 140 0.82 11.82 10.06
C PRO A 140 0.48 13.24 10.54
N PRO A 141 -0.77 13.47 10.99
CA PRO A 141 -1.76 12.45 11.33
C PRO A 141 -2.69 12.00 10.19
N ASN A 142 -2.61 12.60 8.99
CA ASN A 142 -3.59 12.37 7.90
C ASN A 142 -3.03 11.45 6.79
N ASN A 143 -2.35 10.37 7.18
CA ASN A 143 -1.63 9.45 6.28
C ASN A 143 -2.42 8.17 5.95
N ASP A 144 -3.74 8.20 6.13
CA ASP A 144 -4.70 7.12 5.86
C ASP A 144 -5.27 7.15 4.43
N ILE A 145 -4.81 8.09 3.60
CA ILE A 145 -5.26 8.30 2.22
C ILE A 145 -4.11 8.65 1.27
N ILE A 146 -4.21 8.15 0.04
CA ILE A 146 -3.42 8.56 -1.11
C ILE A 146 -4.39 8.91 -2.24
N PHE A 147 -4.14 10.03 -2.93
CA PHE A 147 -4.88 10.41 -4.13
C PHE A 147 -3.93 10.39 -5.32
N MET A 148 -4.14 9.47 -6.24
CA MET A 148 -3.28 9.21 -7.37
C MET A 148 -3.99 9.61 -8.65
N ASN A 149 -3.31 10.42 -9.45
CA ASN A 149 -3.68 10.61 -10.83
C ASN A 149 -2.97 9.59 -11.71
N GLN A 150 -3.64 9.18 -12.77
CA GLN A 150 -3.03 8.47 -13.89
C GLN A 150 -3.31 9.26 -15.17
N TRP A 151 -2.26 9.50 -15.94
CA TRP A 151 -2.31 10.17 -17.23
C TRP A 151 -1.85 9.23 -18.33
#